data_AF-A0A7C9F918-F1
#
_entry.id   AF-A0A7C9F918-F1
#
_cell.length_a   1.000
_cell.length_b   1.000
_cell.length_c   1.000
_cell.angle_alpha   90.00
_cell.angle_beta   90.00
_cell.angle_gamma   90.00
#
_symmetry.space_group_name_H-M   'P 1'
#
loop_
_entity.id
_entity.type
_entity.pdbx_description
1 polymer ?
#
loop_
_entity_poly.entity_id
_entity_poly.type
_entity_poly.pdbx_seq_one_letter_code
_entity_poly.pdbx_strand_id
1 'polypeptide(L)'
;MTRFRNVLFACFALIAVEAQAQLFDQPERKFMEGMSFYRQGKFEAAMREFGDITSSNANDTYAPLAHFYYALSAHMMKRYNESNLMLRQLLTRYATWPQRDEAYYLLANNYFELGDFRRAFDFLNRIGDPSLGKDVQGIKQHFLAGQKDLQVLKSLNSEYPNDRVVALALVQLIQKSSSSKADLELSDRLTNQYGIEVAKPEPTAVDPTATKNPPYEKKWTKGYYNLAVLFPFRLDELKANKRYLPNQYAYDYYSGMQVARQQLKSEGILINIQAYDVGNEEDKILEMVNNVHFRQADLIFGPLYSQTFEMVADYANLNNIALLNPLATDSSILVNGKLVYLAHPSLQTQVRQAVRLAKTKNRLPLAAIYYGHNAKDSSMAFAYRSELIRAGGKVLEIKEIDGSASVLNEQMSNFEKEKPNHVVLFSTDSKAGPSLMNVLAGRQLNGILVIAVANSFDFNRVRPTGYGGNLYLIETDYVDIMKDSVKTFQKDYFDKTNTLPSVYSYQGYDQLLFFGRMIGKYNERMKDGIELRKYVDDYLLSGFDYTKSRENSVSAILEYNDTRWVPWPN
;
A
#
# COMPACT_ATOMS: atom_id res chain seq x y z
N MET A 1 7.85 -9.37 -5.32
CA MET A 1 6.41 -9.73 -5.50
C MET A 1 5.66 -8.76 -6.41
N THR A 2 6.13 -7.50 -6.55
CA THR A 2 5.40 -6.40 -7.19
C THR A 2 5.32 -6.49 -8.72
N ARG A 3 6.35 -7.05 -9.37
CA ARG A 3 6.50 -7.03 -10.84
C ARG A 3 5.56 -7.96 -11.62
N PHE A 4 5.38 -9.20 -11.17
CA PHE A 4 4.62 -10.21 -11.94
C PHE A 4 3.09 -10.01 -11.92
N ARG A 5 2.58 -8.94 -11.28
CA ARG A 5 1.14 -8.64 -11.20
C ARG A 5 0.51 -8.25 -12.55
N ASN A 6 1.30 -7.84 -13.55
CA ASN A 6 0.82 -7.18 -14.76
C ASN A 6 0.99 -7.99 -16.07
N VAL A 7 1.22 -9.30 -16.02
CA VAL A 7 1.36 -10.15 -17.23
C VAL A 7 0.02 -10.34 -18.00
N LEU A 8 -1.08 -9.77 -17.51
CA LEU A 8 -2.40 -9.79 -18.14
C LEU A 8 -2.63 -8.56 -19.02
N PHE A 9 -2.07 -8.51 -20.23
CA PHE A 9 -2.53 -7.55 -21.24
C PHE A 9 -2.57 -8.18 -22.64
N ALA A 10 -3.68 -7.93 -23.33
CA ALA A 10 -4.13 -8.42 -24.64
C ALA A 10 -4.83 -9.80 -24.66
N CYS A 11 -6.10 -9.82 -24.24
CA CYS A 11 -7.13 -10.72 -24.83
C CYS A 11 -8.57 -10.35 -24.47
N PHE A 12 -8.81 -9.48 -23.47
CA PHE A 12 -10.17 -9.11 -23.08
C PHE A 12 -10.65 -7.85 -23.82
N ALA A 13 -11.21 -8.04 -25.01
CA ALA A 13 -12.13 -7.09 -25.62
C ALA A 13 -13.35 -7.85 -26.15
N LEU A 14 -14.56 -7.40 -25.75
CA LEU A 14 -15.91 -7.82 -26.20
C LEU A 14 -16.34 -9.23 -25.70
N ILE A 15 -17.52 -9.51 -25.13
CA ILE A 15 -18.89 -8.93 -25.14
C ILE A 15 -19.59 -9.29 -23.82
N ALA A 16 -20.48 -8.42 -23.33
CA ALA A 16 -21.44 -8.72 -22.25
C ALA A 16 -22.76 -9.27 -22.83
N VAL A 17 -23.27 -10.41 -22.32
CA VAL A 17 -24.71 -10.75 -22.18
C VAL A 17 -24.86 -11.79 -21.04
N GLU A 18 -25.94 -11.67 -20.27
CA GLU A 18 -26.28 -12.50 -19.10
C GLU A 18 -26.64 -13.97 -19.42
N ALA A 19 -26.50 -14.78 -18.35
CA ALA A 19 -27.05 -16.12 -18.15
C ALA A 19 -26.55 -17.26 -19.05
N GLN A 20 -25.40 -17.85 -18.69
CA GLN A 20 -25.13 -19.28 -18.86
C GLN A 20 -23.82 -19.65 -18.14
N ALA A 21 -23.89 -20.53 -17.14
CA ALA A 21 -22.72 -21.22 -16.58
C ALA A 21 -22.12 -22.26 -17.57
N GLN A 22 -22.28 -22.02 -18.87
CA GLN A 22 -22.09 -22.96 -19.96
C GLN A 22 -21.36 -22.36 -21.17
N LEU A 23 -20.88 -21.11 -21.09
CA LEU A 23 -20.29 -20.37 -22.22
C LEU A 23 -18.78 -20.09 -22.13
N PHE A 24 -18.08 -20.55 -21.08
CA PHE A 24 -16.62 -20.54 -21.05
C PHE A 24 -16.07 -21.90 -21.50
N ASP A 25 -15.10 -21.90 -22.42
CA ASP A 25 -14.32 -23.10 -22.73
C ASP A 25 -13.65 -23.60 -21.43
N GLN A 26 -13.54 -24.93 -21.25
CA GLN A 26 -13.01 -25.51 -20.01
C GLN A 26 -11.67 -24.91 -19.53
N PRO A 27 -10.70 -24.59 -20.42
CA PRO A 27 -9.43 -23.97 -20.05
C PRO A 27 -9.57 -22.56 -19.46
N GLU A 28 -10.50 -21.74 -19.95
CA GLU A 28 -10.69 -20.37 -19.45
C GLU A 28 -11.23 -20.38 -18.02
N ARG A 29 -12.24 -21.22 -17.76
CA ARG A 29 -12.80 -21.36 -16.42
C ARG A 29 -11.74 -21.82 -15.42
N LYS A 30 -10.98 -22.86 -15.75
CA LYS A 30 -9.87 -23.35 -14.90
C LYS A 30 -8.81 -22.29 -14.71
N PHE A 31 -8.49 -21.51 -15.74
CA PHE A 31 -7.52 -20.43 -15.63
C PHE A 31 -7.98 -19.37 -14.61
N MET A 32 -9.25 -18.96 -14.68
CA MET A 32 -9.85 -18.00 -13.76
C MET A 32 -9.92 -18.54 -12.31
N GLU A 33 -10.25 -19.82 -12.14
CA GLU A 33 -10.23 -20.49 -10.83
C GLU A 33 -8.80 -20.55 -10.26
N GLY A 34 -7.81 -20.91 -11.07
CA GLY A 34 -6.39 -20.87 -10.70
C GLY A 34 -5.92 -19.48 -10.30
N MET A 35 -6.29 -18.44 -11.06
CA MET A 35 -5.99 -17.05 -10.73
C MET A 35 -6.66 -16.59 -9.42
N SER A 36 -7.88 -17.07 -9.14
CA SER A 36 -8.56 -16.83 -7.87
C SER A 36 -7.80 -17.43 -6.69
N PHE A 37 -7.33 -18.68 -6.81
CA PHE A 37 -6.50 -19.31 -5.79
C PHE A 37 -5.15 -18.60 -5.61
N TYR A 38 -4.50 -18.22 -6.71
CA TYR A 38 -3.24 -17.48 -6.69
C TYR A 38 -3.37 -16.16 -5.92
N ARG A 39 -4.41 -15.37 -6.19
CA ARG A 39 -4.69 -14.10 -5.49
C ARG A 39 -5.00 -14.28 -4.00
N GLN A 40 -5.53 -15.44 -3.61
CA GLN A 40 -5.78 -15.81 -2.22
C GLN A 40 -4.54 -16.38 -1.50
N GLY A 41 -3.38 -16.46 -2.18
CA GLY A 41 -2.17 -17.10 -1.65
C GLY A 41 -2.25 -18.62 -1.54
N LYS A 42 -3.29 -19.26 -2.12
CA LYS A 42 -3.49 -20.71 -2.13
C LYS A 42 -2.73 -21.34 -3.29
N PHE A 43 -1.41 -21.23 -3.27
CA PHE A 43 -0.54 -21.56 -4.41
C PHE A 43 -0.64 -23.03 -4.85
N GLU A 44 -0.75 -23.99 -3.94
CA GLU A 44 -0.93 -25.41 -4.31
C GLU A 44 -2.24 -25.66 -5.08
N ALA A 45 -3.33 -24.97 -4.69
CA ALA A 45 -4.60 -25.06 -5.40
C ALA A 45 -4.51 -24.38 -6.76
N ALA A 46 -3.85 -23.22 -6.84
CA ALA A 46 -3.60 -22.52 -8.10
C ALA A 46 -2.78 -23.39 -9.08
N MET A 47 -1.73 -24.05 -8.59
CA MET A 47 -0.90 -24.96 -9.38
C MET A 47 -1.70 -26.12 -9.97
N ARG A 48 -2.64 -26.72 -9.22
CA ARG A 48 -3.50 -27.79 -9.75
C ARG A 48 -4.36 -27.29 -10.92
N GLU A 49 -5.02 -26.15 -10.77
CA GLU A 49 -5.86 -25.59 -11.84
C GLU A 49 -5.05 -25.18 -13.08
N PHE A 50 -3.88 -24.57 -12.89
CA PHE A 50 -3.01 -24.21 -14.01
C PHE A 50 -2.40 -25.44 -14.68
N GLY A 51 -2.03 -26.46 -13.90
CA GLY A 51 -1.39 -27.69 -14.39
C GLY A 51 -2.22 -28.39 -15.47
N ASP A 52 -3.54 -28.48 -15.26
CA ASP A 52 -4.48 -29.06 -16.23
C ASP A 52 -4.44 -28.36 -17.60
N ILE A 53 -4.15 -27.05 -17.62
CA ILE A 53 -4.11 -26.21 -18.82
C ILE A 53 -2.75 -26.29 -19.52
N THR A 54 -1.69 -26.72 -18.81
CA THR A 54 -0.33 -26.81 -19.36
C THR A 54 -0.05 -28.07 -20.19
N SER A 55 -1.03 -28.97 -20.31
CA SER A 55 -0.90 -30.23 -21.05
C SER A 55 -0.75 -30.04 -22.57
N SER A 56 -0.16 -31.03 -23.26
CA SER A 56 0.32 -30.92 -24.65
C SER A 56 -0.75 -30.69 -25.73
N ASN A 57 -2.04 -30.80 -25.39
CA ASN A 57 -3.17 -30.65 -26.33
C ASN A 57 -4.04 -29.42 -26.02
N ALA A 58 -3.56 -28.52 -25.15
CA ALA A 58 -4.36 -27.42 -24.61
C ALA A 58 -4.23 -26.11 -25.41
N ASN A 59 -5.32 -25.33 -25.38
CA ASN A 59 -5.53 -24.03 -26.02
C ASN A 59 -4.32 -23.06 -25.91
N ASP A 60 -3.78 -22.63 -27.05
CA ASP A 60 -2.62 -21.72 -27.16
C ASP A 60 -2.84 -20.35 -26.52
N THR A 61 -4.09 -19.97 -26.25
CA THR A 61 -4.44 -18.68 -25.64
C THR A 61 -4.06 -18.63 -24.15
N TYR A 62 -4.42 -19.67 -23.39
CA TYR A 62 -4.26 -19.69 -21.93
C TYR A 62 -3.07 -20.52 -21.47
N ALA A 63 -2.62 -21.48 -22.28
CA ALA A 63 -1.53 -22.37 -21.88
C ALA A 63 -0.22 -21.62 -21.53
N PRO A 64 0.26 -20.61 -22.29
CA PRO A 64 1.47 -19.88 -21.91
C PRO A 64 1.34 -19.18 -20.55
N LEU A 65 0.19 -18.54 -20.32
CA LEU A 65 -0.11 -17.85 -19.06
C LEU A 65 -0.22 -18.86 -17.91
N ALA A 66 -0.86 -20.02 -18.13
CA ALA A 66 -0.98 -21.07 -17.13
C ALA A 66 0.39 -21.62 -16.73
N HIS A 67 1.31 -21.85 -17.68
CA HIS A 67 2.68 -22.25 -17.35
C HIS A 67 3.39 -21.19 -16.49
N PHE A 68 3.23 -19.91 -16.84
CA PHE A 68 3.86 -18.82 -16.11
C PHE A 68 3.32 -18.69 -14.68
N TYR A 69 2.01 -18.68 -14.49
CA TYR A 69 1.40 -18.57 -13.16
C TYR A 69 1.53 -19.84 -12.33
N TYR A 70 1.61 -21.03 -12.94
CA TYR A 70 2.04 -22.25 -12.26
C TYR A 70 3.45 -22.07 -11.70
N ALA A 71 4.39 -21.67 -12.55
CA ALA A 71 5.78 -21.48 -12.13
C ALA A 71 5.91 -20.42 -11.05
N LEU A 72 5.17 -19.33 -11.15
CA LEU A 72 5.14 -18.27 -10.14
C LEU A 72 4.57 -18.79 -8.81
N SER A 73 3.52 -19.60 -8.85
CA SER A 73 2.97 -20.27 -7.66
C SER A 73 4.00 -21.20 -7.01
N ALA A 74 4.70 -22.01 -7.82
CA ALA A 74 5.77 -22.89 -7.35
C ALA A 74 6.94 -22.09 -6.73
N HIS A 75 7.32 -20.95 -7.33
CA HIS A 75 8.31 -20.03 -6.77
C HIS A 75 7.88 -19.50 -5.40
N MET A 76 6.63 -19.05 -5.26
CA MET A 76 6.09 -18.58 -3.98
C MET A 76 6.11 -19.65 -2.88
N MET A 77 6.07 -20.93 -3.28
CA MET A 77 6.20 -22.08 -2.38
C MET A 77 7.64 -22.56 -2.19
N LYS A 78 8.63 -21.82 -2.71
CA LYS A 78 10.06 -22.19 -2.72
C LYS A 78 10.36 -23.51 -3.44
N ARG A 79 9.45 -23.97 -4.31
CA ARG A 79 9.61 -25.14 -5.18
C ARG A 79 10.34 -24.73 -6.47
N TYR A 80 11.55 -24.18 -6.32
CA TYR A 80 12.27 -23.51 -7.41
C TYR A 80 12.61 -24.44 -8.58
N ASN A 81 12.95 -25.70 -8.32
CA ASN A 81 13.25 -26.67 -9.39
C ASN A 81 12.03 -26.98 -10.28
N GLU A 82 10.84 -27.03 -9.68
CA GLU A 82 9.59 -27.25 -10.41
C GLU A 82 9.15 -26.00 -11.16
N SER A 83 9.30 -24.83 -10.53
CA SER A 83 9.13 -23.54 -11.21
C SER A 83 10.04 -23.46 -12.45
N ASN A 84 11.31 -23.84 -12.31
CA ASN A 84 12.28 -23.87 -13.41
C ASN A 84 11.88 -24.83 -14.52
N LEU A 85 11.37 -26.02 -14.18
CA LEU A 85 10.89 -26.99 -15.17
C LEU A 85 9.75 -26.38 -16.00
N MET A 86 8.77 -25.75 -15.34
CA MET A 86 7.62 -25.14 -16.00
C MET A 86 7.99 -23.95 -16.88
N LEU A 87 8.91 -23.09 -16.42
CA LEU A 87 9.38 -21.95 -17.22
C LEU A 87 10.18 -22.39 -18.44
N ARG A 88 11.00 -23.45 -18.32
CA ARG A 88 11.71 -24.03 -19.47
C ARG A 88 10.76 -24.63 -20.48
N GLN A 89 9.70 -25.31 -20.03
CA GLN A 89 8.65 -25.83 -20.91
C GLN A 89 7.92 -24.69 -21.64
N LEU A 90 7.53 -23.63 -20.91
CA LEU A 90 6.95 -22.41 -21.48
C LEU A 90 7.81 -21.83 -22.59
N LEU A 91 9.10 -21.60 -22.30
CA LEU A 91 10.03 -21.00 -23.26
C LEU A 91 10.36 -21.91 -24.44
N THR A 92 10.28 -23.24 -24.27
CA THR A 92 10.50 -24.20 -25.35
C THR A 92 9.29 -24.30 -26.27
N ARG A 93 8.08 -24.36 -25.70
CA ARG A 93 6.84 -24.55 -26.45
C ARG A 93 6.32 -23.25 -27.07
N TYR A 94 6.49 -22.13 -26.38
CA TYR A 94 5.95 -20.82 -26.76
C TYR A 94 7.07 -19.79 -26.93
N ALA A 95 8.02 -20.06 -27.82
CA ALA A 95 9.22 -19.24 -28.03
C ALA A 95 8.94 -17.78 -28.44
N THR A 96 7.75 -17.52 -29.02
CA THR A 96 7.26 -16.19 -29.43
C THR A 96 6.34 -15.53 -28.40
N TRP A 97 6.18 -16.10 -27.20
CA TRP A 97 5.33 -15.53 -26.16
C TRP A 97 5.77 -14.11 -25.79
N PRO A 98 4.88 -13.10 -25.83
CA PRO A 98 5.28 -11.70 -25.69
C PRO A 98 6.00 -11.36 -24.38
N GLN A 99 5.69 -12.07 -23.29
CA GLN A 99 6.29 -11.84 -21.97
C GLN A 99 7.41 -12.84 -21.62
N ARG A 100 8.07 -13.45 -22.62
CA ARG A 100 9.17 -14.41 -22.40
C ARG A 100 10.31 -13.87 -21.51
N ASP A 101 10.56 -12.56 -21.55
CA ASP A 101 11.60 -11.93 -20.75
C ASP A 101 11.23 -11.92 -19.24
N GLU A 102 9.94 -11.93 -18.91
CA GLU A 102 9.47 -12.16 -17.53
C GLU A 102 9.74 -13.59 -17.06
N ALA A 103 9.63 -14.58 -17.97
CA ALA A 103 9.99 -15.95 -17.65
C ALA A 103 11.50 -16.12 -17.44
N TYR A 104 12.34 -15.44 -18.24
CA TYR A 104 13.79 -15.40 -18.00
C TYR A 104 14.13 -14.74 -16.66
N TYR A 105 13.46 -13.65 -16.31
CA TYR A 105 13.66 -12.99 -15.02
C TYR A 105 13.28 -13.90 -13.84
N LEU A 106 12.14 -14.59 -13.91
CA LEU A 106 11.73 -15.53 -12.87
C LEU A 106 12.66 -16.75 -12.77
N LEU A 107 13.15 -17.28 -13.91
CA LEU A 107 14.17 -18.33 -13.94
C LEU A 107 15.45 -17.89 -13.23
N ALA A 108 15.92 -16.67 -13.53
CA ALA A 108 17.10 -16.11 -12.87
C ALA A 108 16.91 -16.01 -11.36
N ASN A 109 15.74 -15.52 -10.91
CA ASN A 109 15.40 -15.43 -9.50
C ASN A 109 15.44 -16.81 -8.81
N ASN A 110 14.80 -17.80 -9.41
CA ASN A 110 14.85 -19.17 -8.90
C ASN A 110 16.28 -19.72 -8.79
N TYR A 111 17.15 -19.43 -9.76
CA TYR A 111 18.54 -19.89 -9.71
C TYR A 111 19.37 -19.16 -8.66
N PHE A 112 19.14 -17.86 -8.45
CA PHE A 112 19.75 -17.16 -7.32
C PHE A 112 19.35 -17.74 -5.97
N GLU A 113 18.06 -18.03 -5.78
CA GLU A 113 17.55 -18.70 -4.58
C GLU A 113 18.14 -20.10 -4.36
N LEU A 114 18.49 -20.79 -5.45
CA LEU A 114 19.21 -22.08 -5.42
C LEU A 114 20.73 -21.93 -5.24
N GLY A 115 21.26 -20.70 -5.19
CA GLY A 115 22.69 -20.41 -5.11
C GLY A 115 23.47 -20.63 -6.41
N ASP A 116 22.79 -20.84 -7.54
CA ASP A 116 23.41 -21.04 -8.84
C ASP A 116 23.50 -19.71 -9.61
N PHE A 117 24.48 -18.90 -9.21
CA PHE A 117 24.70 -17.57 -9.77
C PHE A 117 24.98 -17.59 -11.27
N ARG A 118 25.70 -18.61 -11.75
CA ARG A 118 26.05 -18.75 -13.16
C ARG A 118 24.80 -18.88 -14.03
N ARG A 119 23.92 -19.85 -13.71
CA ARG A 119 22.65 -20.01 -14.44
C ARG A 119 21.74 -18.79 -14.27
N ALA A 120 21.75 -18.16 -13.11
CA ALA A 120 20.98 -16.93 -12.91
C ALA A 120 21.41 -15.83 -13.89
N PHE A 121 22.71 -15.55 -13.99
CA PHE A 121 23.25 -14.57 -14.91
C PHE A 121 23.02 -14.93 -16.38
N ASP A 122 23.13 -16.21 -16.75
CA ASP A 122 22.83 -16.68 -18.10
C ASP A 122 21.40 -16.35 -18.53
N PHE A 123 20.43 -16.41 -17.62
CA PHE A 123 19.04 -16.03 -17.92
C PHE A 123 18.83 -14.53 -17.93
N LEU A 124 19.47 -13.77 -17.03
CA LEU A 124 19.40 -12.31 -17.05
C LEU A 124 19.97 -11.73 -18.35
N ASN A 125 21.05 -12.32 -18.87
CA ASN A 125 21.68 -11.87 -20.12
C ASN A 125 20.84 -12.17 -21.38
N ARG A 126 19.77 -12.97 -21.26
CA ARG A 126 18.82 -13.24 -22.35
C ARG A 126 17.66 -12.23 -22.39
N ILE A 127 17.51 -11.42 -21.35
CA ILE A 127 16.48 -10.39 -21.28
C ILE A 127 16.88 -9.26 -22.23
N GLY A 128 16.05 -9.02 -23.25
CA GLY A 128 16.25 -7.98 -24.24
C GLY A 128 15.39 -6.73 -24.00
N ASP A 129 14.34 -6.84 -23.19
CA ASP A 129 13.45 -5.74 -22.84
C ASP A 129 14.16 -4.73 -21.92
N PRO A 130 14.40 -3.49 -22.39
CA PRO A 130 15.07 -2.46 -21.61
C PRO A 130 14.29 -2.03 -20.36
N SER A 131 12.96 -2.20 -20.34
CA SER A 131 12.12 -1.85 -19.19
C SER A 131 12.47 -2.67 -17.95
N LEU A 132 13.05 -3.85 -18.14
CA LEU A 132 13.46 -4.77 -17.07
C LEU A 132 14.87 -4.48 -16.56
N GLY A 133 15.60 -3.53 -17.15
CA GLY A 133 17.00 -3.26 -16.84
C GLY A 133 17.25 -2.89 -15.37
N LYS A 134 16.38 -2.07 -14.78
CA LYS A 134 16.47 -1.70 -13.35
C LYS A 134 16.29 -2.91 -12.43
N ASP A 135 15.30 -3.76 -12.71
CA ASP A 135 15.05 -4.97 -11.93
C ASP A 135 16.17 -5.99 -12.05
N VAL A 136 16.75 -6.15 -13.25
CA VAL A 136 17.92 -7.01 -13.49
C VAL A 136 19.11 -6.54 -12.64
N GLN A 137 19.32 -5.22 -12.53
CA GLN A 137 20.34 -4.68 -11.63
C GLN A 137 19.99 -4.91 -10.16
N GLY A 138 18.74 -4.65 -9.77
CA GLY A 138 18.27 -4.81 -8.39
C GLY A 138 18.39 -6.24 -7.87
N ILE A 139 17.99 -7.24 -8.66
CA ILE A 139 18.11 -8.65 -8.26
C ILE A 139 19.57 -9.09 -8.11
N LYS A 140 20.46 -8.65 -9.02
CA LYS A 140 21.91 -8.89 -8.89
C LYS A 140 22.45 -8.28 -7.60
N GLN A 141 22.12 -7.02 -7.31
CA GLN A 141 22.57 -6.34 -6.10
C GLN A 141 22.09 -7.06 -4.84
N HIS A 142 20.81 -7.44 -4.78
CA HIS A 142 20.22 -8.15 -3.64
C HIS A 142 20.98 -9.44 -3.31
N PHE A 143 21.18 -10.32 -4.29
CA PHE A 143 21.79 -11.63 -4.05
C PHE A 143 23.31 -11.58 -3.91
N LEU A 144 23.99 -10.64 -4.56
CA LEU A 144 25.45 -10.48 -4.44
C LEU A 144 25.86 -9.76 -3.16
N ALA A 145 25.07 -8.80 -2.65
CA ALA A 145 25.34 -8.15 -1.36
C ALA A 145 25.32 -9.15 -0.18
N GLY A 146 24.55 -10.23 -0.30
CA GLY A 146 24.50 -11.31 0.68
C GLY A 146 25.65 -12.31 0.59
N GLN A 147 26.50 -12.26 -0.45
CA GLN A 147 27.57 -13.24 -0.62
C GLN A 147 28.74 -13.02 0.33
N LYS A 148 29.15 -14.12 0.97
CA LYS A 148 30.26 -14.16 1.93
C LYS A 148 31.47 -14.93 1.40
N ASP A 149 31.29 -15.71 0.33
CA ASP A 149 32.37 -16.45 -0.29
C ASP A 149 33.06 -15.58 -1.34
N LEU A 150 34.30 -15.18 -1.02
CA LEU A 150 35.11 -14.36 -1.88
C LEU A 150 35.49 -15.06 -3.19
N GLN A 151 35.62 -16.39 -3.19
CA GLN A 151 35.94 -17.13 -4.42
C GLN A 151 34.77 -17.11 -5.40
N VAL A 152 33.53 -17.21 -4.91
CA VAL A 152 32.33 -17.11 -5.76
C VAL A 152 32.30 -15.76 -6.50
N LEU A 153 32.53 -14.65 -5.80
CA LEU A 153 32.53 -13.32 -6.43
C LEU A 153 33.71 -13.14 -7.39
N LYS A 154 34.89 -13.72 -7.11
CA LYS A 154 36.04 -13.71 -8.03
C LYS A 154 35.73 -14.50 -9.31
N SER A 155 35.14 -15.69 -9.20
CA SER A 155 34.73 -16.49 -10.34
C SER A 155 33.68 -15.76 -11.19
N LEU A 156 32.67 -15.15 -10.55
CA LEU A 156 31.67 -14.34 -11.27
C LEU A 156 32.30 -13.14 -11.96
N ASN A 157 33.23 -12.43 -11.32
CA ASN A 157 33.92 -11.30 -11.94
C ASN A 157 34.81 -11.75 -13.12
N SER A 158 35.36 -12.98 -13.07
CA SER A 158 36.10 -13.54 -14.19
C SER A 158 35.20 -13.92 -15.36
N GLU A 159 33.99 -14.42 -15.09
CA GLU A 159 33.04 -14.84 -16.13
C GLU A 159 32.27 -13.65 -16.73
N TYR A 160 32.00 -12.62 -15.92
CA TYR A 160 31.30 -11.40 -16.29
C TYR A 160 32.16 -10.15 -16.03
N PRO A 161 33.30 -9.99 -16.71
CA PRO A 161 34.31 -8.95 -16.40
C PRO A 161 33.85 -7.53 -16.66
N ASN A 162 32.72 -7.34 -17.35
CA ASN A 162 32.10 -6.06 -17.67
C ASN A 162 30.89 -5.72 -16.77
N ASP A 163 30.54 -6.58 -15.82
CA ASP A 163 29.39 -6.38 -14.94
C ASP A 163 29.77 -5.56 -13.70
N ARG A 164 29.35 -4.28 -13.71
CA ARG A 164 29.62 -3.33 -12.62
C ARG A 164 29.07 -3.79 -11.26
N VAL A 165 27.95 -4.52 -11.23
CA VAL A 165 27.34 -4.97 -9.97
C VAL A 165 28.19 -6.06 -9.32
N VAL A 166 28.72 -6.98 -10.13
CA VAL A 166 29.67 -8.00 -9.68
C VAL A 166 30.96 -7.36 -9.17
N ALA A 167 31.52 -6.41 -9.92
CA ALA A 167 32.71 -5.68 -9.53
C ALA A 167 32.53 -4.94 -8.19
N LEU A 168 31.38 -4.27 -8.01
CA LEU A 168 31.03 -3.57 -6.76
C LEU A 168 30.95 -4.53 -5.58
N ALA A 169 30.22 -5.64 -5.71
CA ALA A 169 30.09 -6.62 -4.64
C ALA A 169 31.45 -7.23 -4.25
N LEU A 170 32.30 -7.51 -5.25
CA LEU A 170 33.63 -8.05 -5.03
C LEU A 170 34.55 -7.06 -4.30
N VAL A 171 34.57 -5.79 -4.72
CA VAL A 171 35.33 -4.71 -4.06
C VAL A 171 34.92 -4.59 -2.59
N GLN A 172 33.62 -4.51 -2.33
CA GLN A 172 33.09 -4.38 -0.97
C GLN A 172 33.47 -5.57 -0.09
N LEU A 173 33.39 -6.80 -0.62
CA LEU A 173 33.76 -7.99 0.15
C LEU A 173 35.28 -8.05 0.41
N ILE A 174 36.12 -7.77 -0.60
CA ILE A 174 37.58 -7.73 -0.44
C ILE A 174 37.98 -6.77 0.68
N GLN A 175 37.47 -5.53 0.63
CA GLN A 175 37.81 -4.50 1.61
C GLN A 175 37.35 -4.84 3.02
N LYS A 176 36.24 -5.57 3.13
CA LYS A 176 35.69 -5.99 4.41
C LYS A 176 36.41 -7.19 5.01
N SER A 177 36.88 -8.14 4.19
CA SER A 177 37.27 -9.47 4.69
C SER A 177 38.64 -9.99 4.24
N SER A 178 39.36 -9.32 3.33
CA SER A 178 40.67 -9.79 2.85
C SER A 178 41.80 -8.80 3.13
N SER A 179 42.93 -9.32 3.60
CA SER A 179 44.19 -8.60 3.76
C SER A 179 45.26 -9.06 2.76
N SER A 180 44.89 -9.89 1.78
CA SER A 180 45.81 -10.41 0.76
C SER A 180 46.19 -9.30 -0.23
N LYS A 181 47.48 -9.13 -0.49
CA LYS A 181 47.98 -8.15 -1.47
C LYS A 181 47.32 -8.30 -2.84
N ALA A 182 47.19 -9.53 -3.33
CA ALA A 182 46.58 -9.80 -4.64
C ALA A 182 45.09 -9.41 -4.69
N ASP A 183 44.38 -9.52 -3.57
CA ASP A 183 42.96 -9.16 -3.49
C ASP A 183 42.80 -7.64 -3.44
N LEU A 184 43.63 -6.95 -2.66
CA LEU A 184 43.63 -5.49 -2.58
C LEU A 184 43.97 -4.86 -3.95
N GLU A 185 44.98 -5.38 -4.65
CA GLU A 185 45.31 -4.95 -6.02
C GLU A 185 44.15 -5.19 -7.01
N LEU A 186 43.44 -6.31 -6.88
CA LEU A 186 42.23 -6.58 -7.67
C LEU A 186 41.12 -5.57 -7.35
N SER A 187 40.88 -5.29 -6.07
CA SER A 187 39.92 -4.28 -5.60
C SER A 187 40.24 -2.90 -6.17
N ASP A 188 41.50 -2.46 -6.12
CA ASP A 188 41.93 -1.15 -6.65
C ASP A 188 41.72 -1.05 -8.16
N ARG A 189 42.08 -2.11 -8.91
CA ARG A 189 41.84 -2.15 -10.36
C ARG A 189 40.35 -2.04 -10.69
N LEU A 190 39.49 -2.80 -10.01
CA LEU A 190 38.04 -2.75 -10.23
C LEU A 190 37.45 -1.40 -9.83
N THR A 191 37.92 -0.84 -8.72
CA THR A 191 37.52 0.50 -8.24
C THR A 191 37.81 1.56 -9.30
N ASN A 192 39.02 1.55 -9.85
CA ASN A 192 39.44 2.48 -10.91
C ASN A 192 38.69 2.24 -12.23
N GLN A 193 38.48 0.98 -12.62
CA GLN A 193 37.80 0.63 -13.87
C GLN A 193 36.33 1.08 -13.88
N TYR A 194 35.64 1.00 -12.73
CA TYR A 194 34.19 1.22 -12.63
C TYR A 194 33.78 2.49 -11.90
N GLY A 195 34.75 3.29 -11.44
CA GLY A 195 34.49 4.50 -10.65
C GLY A 195 33.69 4.19 -9.38
N ILE A 196 34.08 3.14 -8.65
CA ILE A 196 33.38 2.74 -7.42
C ILE A 196 33.82 3.66 -6.28
N GLU A 197 32.87 4.33 -5.62
CA GLU A 197 33.18 5.10 -4.41
C GLU A 197 33.30 4.15 -3.22
N VAL A 198 34.53 3.99 -2.74
CA VAL A 198 34.85 3.21 -1.55
C VAL A 198 34.89 4.15 -0.35
N ALA A 199 34.05 3.89 0.66
CA ALA A 199 34.18 4.56 1.95
C ALA A 199 35.54 4.21 2.57
N LYS A 200 36.41 5.22 2.75
CA LYS A 200 37.70 5.04 3.44
C LYS A 200 37.45 4.54 4.87
N PRO A 201 38.20 3.52 5.35
CA PRO A 201 38.08 3.09 6.75
C PRO A 201 38.59 4.19 7.67
N GLU A 202 37.77 4.61 8.64
CA GLU A 202 38.28 5.31 9.82
C GLU A 202 39.16 4.35 10.65
N PRO A 203 40.29 4.82 11.20
CA PRO A 203 41.23 3.95 11.90
C PRO A 203 40.66 3.43 13.21
N THR A 204 40.75 2.11 13.36
CA THR A 204 40.39 1.29 14.51
C THR A 204 41.14 1.65 15.78
N ALA A 205 40.42 1.70 16.90
CA ALA A 205 40.90 1.19 18.18
C ALA A 205 39.81 0.27 18.77
N VAL A 206 40.10 -1.02 18.81
CA VAL A 206 39.28 -2.05 19.47
C VAL A 206 39.91 -2.34 20.82
N ASP A 207 39.13 -2.31 21.90
CA ASP A 207 39.44 -3.05 23.12
C ASP A 207 38.54 -4.29 23.18
N PRO A 208 39.08 -5.52 23.04
CA PRO A 208 38.29 -6.74 22.94
C PRO A 208 38.12 -7.40 24.31
N THR A 209 37.36 -6.78 25.22
CA THR A 209 36.74 -7.48 26.36
C THR A 209 35.38 -6.88 26.73
N ALA A 210 34.36 -7.17 25.93
CA ALA A 210 32.96 -6.98 26.37
C ALA A 210 32.15 -8.23 26.00
N THR A 211 31.82 -8.96 27.05
CA THR A 211 30.92 -10.10 27.12
C THR A 211 29.57 -9.80 26.46
N LYS A 212 29.01 -10.84 25.82
CA LYS A 212 27.62 -10.85 25.33
C LYS A 212 26.67 -10.46 26.45
N ASN A 213 26.07 -9.27 26.33
CA ASN A 213 24.75 -8.88 26.84
C ASN A 213 24.28 -7.63 26.04
N PRO A 214 22.96 -7.47 25.83
CA PRO A 214 22.42 -6.63 24.76
C PRO A 214 22.53 -5.14 25.10
N PRO A 215 22.72 -4.21 24.14
CA PRO A 215 22.59 -2.78 24.45
C PRO A 215 21.09 -2.45 24.45
N TYR A 216 20.46 -2.25 25.61
CA TYR A 216 20.48 -1.03 26.44
C TYR A 216 19.61 0.07 25.84
N GLU A 217 18.49 0.34 26.51
CA GLU A 217 17.59 1.48 26.29
C GLU A 217 18.41 2.76 26.10
N LYS A 218 18.34 3.35 24.90
CA LYS A 218 18.96 4.65 24.63
C LYS A 218 18.10 5.68 25.37
N LYS A 219 18.58 6.13 26.53
CA LYS A 219 17.94 7.23 27.26
C LYS A 219 18.01 8.48 26.39
N TRP A 220 16.85 9.00 25.99
CA TRP A 220 16.73 10.21 25.18
C TRP A 220 17.35 11.43 25.89
N THR A 221 18.37 12.06 25.30
CA THR A 221 19.11 13.19 25.93
C THR A 221 19.03 14.51 25.17
N LYS A 222 18.48 14.54 23.94
CA LYS A 222 18.51 15.71 23.05
C LYS A 222 17.57 16.85 23.50
N GLY A 223 16.55 16.56 24.29
CA GLY A 223 15.55 17.55 24.75
C GLY A 223 14.54 18.00 23.68
N TYR A 224 14.67 17.53 22.43
CA TYR A 224 13.74 17.73 21.32
C TYR A 224 13.71 16.47 20.45
N TYR A 225 12.73 16.34 19.56
CA TYR A 225 12.60 15.25 18.58
C TYR A 225 12.59 15.80 17.15
N ASN A 226 13.30 15.16 16.24
CA ASN A 226 13.30 15.49 14.82
C ASN A 226 12.21 14.69 14.10
N LEU A 227 11.28 15.41 13.46
CA LEU A 227 10.27 14.85 12.58
C LEU A 227 10.61 15.18 11.13
N ALA A 228 10.79 14.17 10.29
CA ALA A 228 10.86 14.36 8.85
C ALA A 228 9.46 14.27 8.22
N VAL A 229 9.11 15.22 7.36
CA VAL A 229 7.85 15.28 6.62
C VAL A 229 8.13 15.22 5.13
N LEU A 230 7.65 14.16 4.48
CA LEU A 230 8.04 13.76 3.14
C LEU A 230 6.85 13.92 2.21
N PHE A 231 6.55 15.14 1.81
CA PHE A 231 5.35 15.44 1.02
C PHE A 231 5.71 15.99 -0.36
N PRO A 232 4.84 15.81 -1.36
CA PRO A 232 5.04 16.34 -2.69
C PRO A 232 4.60 17.80 -2.72
N PHE A 233 5.41 18.70 -2.13
CA PHE A 233 5.14 20.13 -2.15
C PHE A 233 5.22 20.71 -3.57
N ARG A 234 6.01 20.12 -4.47
CA ARG A 234 6.18 20.56 -5.86
C ARG A 234 6.63 22.03 -5.91
N LEU A 235 7.66 22.35 -5.13
CA LEU A 235 8.14 23.72 -4.94
C LEU A 235 8.65 24.34 -6.25
N ASP A 236 9.14 23.51 -7.16
CA ASP A 236 9.58 23.87 -8.51
C ASP A 236 8.42 24.31 -9.43
N GLU A 237 7.19 23.91 -9.12
CA GLU A 237 5.98 24.27 -9.88
C GLU A 237 5.28 25.53 -9.36
N LEU A 238 5.79 26.11 -8.27
CA LEU A 238 5.30 27.36 -7.71
C LEU A 238 5.57 28.52 -8.67
N LYS A 239 4.49 29.05 -9.26
CA LYS A 239 4.54 30.26 -10.08
C LYS A 239 3.79 31.37 -9.39
N ALA A 240 4.43 32.52 -9.19
CA ALA A 240 3.88 33.68 -8.47
C ALA A 240 2.55 34.22 -9.03
N ASN A 241 2.21 33.88 -10.29
CA ASN A 241 0.99 34.30 -10.97
C ASN A 241 -0.14 33.24 -10.95
N LYS A 242 0.06 32.07 -10.34
CA LYS A 242 -0.98 31.04 -10.24
C LYS A 242 -1.72 31.17 -8.90
N ARG A 243 -3.04 31.34 -8.98
CA ARG A 243 -3.95 31.39 -7.81
C ARG A 243 -4.14 30.03 -7.13
N TYR A 244 -3.72 28.94 -7.79
CA TYR A 244 -3.86 27.57 -7.29
C TYR A 244 -2.46 26.95 -7.10
N LEU A 245 -2.19 26.48 -5.88
CA LEU A 245 -0.98 25.73 -5.55
C LEU A 245 -1.17 24.26 -5.96
N PRO A 246 -0.29 23.67 -6.79
CA PRO A 246 -0.23 22.23 -6.95
C PRO A 246 -0.14 21.55 -5.57
N ASN A 247 -0.86 20.44 -5.38
CA ASN A 247 -0.86 19.68 -4.13
C ASN A 247 -1.19 20.50 -2.86
N GLN A 248 -2.17 21.42 -2.93
CA GLN A 248 -2.65 22.21 -1.78
C GLN A 248 -2.85 21.38 -0.50
N TYR A 249 -3.32 20.14 -0.62
CA TYR A 249 -3.50 19.22 0.51
C TYR A 249 -2.22 19.02 1.34
N ALA A 250 -1.04 18.97 0.72
CA ALA A 250 0.24 18.82 1.41
C ALA A 250 0.59 20.06 2.25
N TYR A 251 0.32 21.25 1.71
CA TYR A 251 0.51 22.52 2.40
C TYR A 251 -0.47 22.70 3.55
N ASP A 252 -1.74 22.36 3.34
CA ASP A 252 -2.78 22.43 4.36
C ASP A 252 -2.49 21.49 5.52
N TYR A 253 -2.03 20.27 5.20
CA TYR A 253 -1.59 19.29 6.19
C TYR A 253 -0.41 19.82 6.98
N TYR A 254 0.64 20.29 6.29
CA TYR A 254 1.83 20.86 6.94
C TYR A 254 1.46 22.06 7.82
N SER A 255 0.53 22.91 7.39
CA SER A 255 0.02 24.04 8.19
C SER A 255 -0.67 23.57 9.46
N GLY A 256 -1.48 22.51 9.38
CA GLY A 256 -2.03 21.82 10.55
C GLY A 256 -0.95 21.34 11.53
N MET A 257 0.11 20.72 11.00
CA MET A 257 1.27 20.31 11.79
C MET A 257 1.97 21.49 12.48
N GLN A 258 2.10 22.65 11.83
CA GLN A 258 2.69 23.83 12.45
C GLN A 258 1.88 24.30 13.66
N VAL A 259 0.55 24.26 13.59
CA VAL A 259 -0.33 24.59 14.72
C VAL A 259 -0.19 23.56 15.84
N ALA A 260 -0.14 22.27 15.53
CA ALA A 260 0.07 21.21 16.52
C ALA A 260 1.45 21.29 17.18
N ARG A 261 2.51 21.65 16.45
CA ARG A 261 3.85 21.87 17.01
C ARG A 261 3.84 22.93 18.12
N GLN A 262 3.05 24.00 17.97
CA GLN A 262 2.93 25.02 19.00
C GLN A 262 2.20 24.49 20.25
N GLN A 263 1.18 23.66 20.05
CA GLN A 263 0.48 22.98 21.13
C GLN A 263 1.42 22.04 21.89
N LEU A 264 2.14 21.16 21.18
CA LEU A 264 3.15 20.26 21.75
C LEU A 264 4.23 21.02 22.52
N LYS A 265 4.69 22.17 22.00
CA LYS A 265 5.66 23.03 22.69
C LYS A 265 5.11 23.53 24.03
N SER A 266 3.83 23.91 24.10
CA SER A 266 3.18 24.30 25.37
C SER A 266 3.04 23.13 26.35
N GLU A 267 3.02 21.90 25.85
CA GLU A 267 3.03 20.65 26.62
C GLU A 267 4.46 20.20 27.01
N GLY A 268 5.49 20.99 26.72
CA GLY A 268 6.89 20.67 27.00
C GLY A 268 7.53 19.70 26.00
N ILE A 269 6.86 19.40 24.88
CA ILE A 269 7.35 18.50 23.83
C ILE A 269 7.87 19.34 22.66
N LEU A 270 9.20 19.37 22.50
CA LEU A 270 9.84 20.13 21.42
C LEU A 270 9.99 19.25 20.18
N ILE A 271 9.23 19.55 19.12
CA ILE A 271 9.36 18.91 17.81
C ILE A 271 10.02 19.85 16.81
N ASN A 272 11.14 19.41 16.23
CA ASN A 272 11.78 20.05 15.09
C ASN A 272 11.29 19.38 13.80
N ILE A 273 10.52 20.13 12.99
CA ILE A 273 9.94 19.60 11.74
C ILE A 273 10.84 19.96 10.56
N GLN A 274 11.33 18.94 9.87
CA GLN A 274 12.12 19.05 8.64
C GLN A 274 11.26 18.59 7.46
N ALA A 275 10.95 19.50 6.53
CA ALA A 275 10.12 19.20 5.37
C ALA A 275 10.99 18.89 4.16
N TYR A 276 10.67 17.82 3.46
CA TYR A 276 11.33 17.34 2.25
C TYR A 276 10.31 17.26 1.12
N ASP A 277 10.59 17.93 0.01
CA ASP A 277 9.77 17.91 -1.20
C ASP A 277 10.07 16.65 -2.02
N VAL A 278 9.27 15.61 -1.80
CA VAL A 278 9.45 14.31 -2.45
C VAL A 278 8.17 13.83 -3.09
N GLY A 279 8.28 13.29 -4.31
CA GLY A 279 7.18 12.73 -5.08
C GLY A 279 7.42 11.27 -5.46
N ASN A 280 7.22 10.96 -6.73
CA ASN A 280 7.44 9.62 -7.30
C ASN A 280 8.88 9.41 -7.79
N GLU A 281 9.74 10.43 -7.67
CA GLU A 281 11.10 10.44 -8.16
C GLU A 281 12.05 9.75 -7.16
N GLU A 282 12.56 8.57 -7.54
CA GLU A 282 13.51 7.78 -6.72
C GLU A 282 14.78 8.59 -6.38
N ASP A 283 15.29 9.41 -7.31
CA ASP A 283 16.50 10.20 -7.11
C ASP A 283 16.34 11.22 -5.97
N LYS A 284 15.16 11.86 -5.84
CA LYS A 284 14.88 12.78 -4.73
C LYS A 284 14.86 12.05 -3.38
N ILE A 285 14.40 10.80 -3.35
CA ILE A 285 14.45 9.97 -2.15
C ILE A 285 15.91 9.63 -1.81
N LEU A 286 16.73 9.25 -2.81
CA LEU A 286 18.14 8.95 -2.62
C LEU A 286 18.94 10.16 -2.10
N GLU A 287 18.68 11.36 -2.64
CA GLU A 287 19.27 12.61 -2.15
C GLU A 287 18.88 12.86 -0.68
N MET A 288 17.59 12.71 -0.36
CA MET A 288 17.06 12.90 0.99
C MET A 288 17.66 11.91 2.00
N VAL A 289 17.73 10.60 1.71
CA VAL A 289 18.29 9.62 2.65
C VAL A 289 19.79 9.84 2.90
N ASN A 290 20.48 10.46 1.94
CA ASN A 290 21.89 10.85 2.08
C ASN A 290 22.09 12.20 2.77
N ASN A 291 21.02 12.96 3.04
CA ASN A 291 21.07 14.22 3.76
C ASN A 291 21.40 14.00 5.25
N VAL A 292 22.41 14.72 5.77
CA VAL A 292 22.87 14.59 7.16
C VAL A 292 21.80 14.96 8.20
N HIS A 293 20.88 15.87 7.88
CA HIS A 293 19.80 16.27 8.78
C HIS A 293 18.66 15.24 8.79
N PHE A 294 18.34 14.67 7.62
CA PHE A 294 17.32 13.61 7.52
C PHE A 294 17.73 12.38 8.34
N ARG A 295 19.03 12.04 8.33
CA ARG A 295 19.56 10.93 9.14
C ARG A 295 19.41 11.09 10.65
N GLN A 296 19.02 12.28 11.12
CA GLN A 296 18.75 12.54 12.53
C GLN A 296 17.25 12.43 12.86
N ALA A 297 16.40 12.03 11.92
CA ALA A 297 14.97 11.88 12.13
C ALA A 297 14.66 10.76 13.14
N ASP A 298 13.68 11.04 14.00
CA ASP A 298 13.22 10.14 15.05
C ASP A 298 11.81 9.61 14.75
N LEU A 299 11.12 10.29 13.84
CA LEU A 299 9.80 9.97 13.32
C LEU A 299 9.72 10.47 11.87
N ILE A 300 9.05 9.71 11.00
CA ILE A 300 8.87 10.03 9.59
C ILE A 300 7.38 10.05 9.25
N PHE A 301 6.91 11.14 8.66
CA PHE A 301 5.56 11.29 8.08
C PHE A 301 5.67 11.33 6.55
N GLY A 302 5.02 10.40 5.86
CA GLY A 302 5.16 10.19 4.42
C GLY A 302 6.29 9.22 4.05
N PRO A 303 6.50 8.90 2.78
CA PRO A 303 5.98 9.61 1.62
C PRO A 303 4.51 9.29 1.36
N LEU A 304 3.83 10.17 0.62
CA LEU A 304 2.40 10.03 0.33
C LEU A 304 2.14 9.08 -0.83
N TYR A 305 3.07 8.96 -1.77
CA TYR A 305 2.89 8.11 -2.95
C TYR A 305 3.47 6.71 -2.74
N SER A 306 2.77 5.71 -3.26
CA SER A 306 3.10 4.30 -3.06
C SER A 306 4.40 3.87 -3.73
N GLN A 307 4.79 4.50 -4.85
CA GLN A 307 5.96 4.09 -5.64
C GLN A 307 7.28 4.25 -4.86
N THR A 308 7.44 5.35 -4.15
CA THR A 308 8.65 5.66 -3.37
C THR A 308 8.57 5.22 -1.91
N PHE A 309 7.42 4.66 -1.50
CA PHE A 309 7.19 4.27 -0.11
C PHE A 309 8.12 3.16 0.37
N GLU A 310 8.39 2.15 -0.46
CA GLU A 310 9.24 1.01 -0.09
C GLU A 310 10.68 1.47 0.24
N MET A 311 11.25 2.38 -0.55
CA MET A 311 12.59 2.94 -0.30
C MET A 311 12.69 3.66 1.06
N VAL A 312 11.67 4.44 1.42
CA VAL A 312 11.64 5.13 2.71
C VAL A 312 11.36 4.15 3.85
N ALA A 313 10.51 3.14 3.64
CA ALA A 313 10.25 2.10 4.61
C ALA A 313 11.50 1.28 4.92
N ASP A 314 12.28 0.90 3.90
CA ASP A 314 13.56 0.21 4.08
C ASP A 314 14.52 1.03 4.93
N TYR A 315 14.67 2.32 4.62
CA TYR A 315 15.47 3.24 5.43
C TYR A 315 14.96 3.31 6.87
N ALA A 316 13.65 3.49 7.08
CA ALA A 316 13.05 3.60 8.40
C ALA A 316 13.26 2.31 9.22
N ASN A 317 13.11 1.13 8.61
CA ASN A 317 13.32 -0.16 9.27
C ASN A 317 14.77 -0.36 9.68
N LEU A 318 15.73 -0.08 8.79
CA LEU A 318 17.16 -0.21 9.08
C LEU A 318 17.58 0.64 10.28
N ASN A 319 16.93 1.79 10.46
CA ASN A 319 17.21 2.74 11.53
C ASN A 319 16.24 2.65 12.71
N ASN A 320 15.30 1.70 12.69
CA ASN A 320 14.25 1.53 13.72
C ASN A 320 13.43 2.82 13.98
N ILE A 321 13.13 3.56 12.92
CA ILE A 321 12.33 4.80 12.95
C ILE A 321 10.88 4.46 12.62
N ALA A 322 9.94 5.04 13.36
CA ALA A 322 8.53 4.89 13.04
C ALA A 322 8.16 5.71 11.80
N LEU A 323 7.39 5.09 10.92
CA LEU A 323 6.97 5.61 9.63
C LEU A 323 5.45 5.66 9.56
N LEU A 324 4.88 6.86 9.51
CA LEU A 324 3.45 7.06 9.32
C LEU A 324 3.17 7.41 7.85
N ASN A 325 2.32 6.64 7.19
CA ASN A 325 1.64 7.14 6.00
C ASN A 325 0.34 7.86 6.42
N PRO A 326 0.24 9.17 6.19
CA PRO A 326 -0.85 9.96 6.75
C PRO A 326 -2.15 9.91 5.96
N LEU A 327 -2.15 9.43 4.71
CA LEU A 327 -3.31 9.48 3.80
C LEU A 327 -3.68 8.14 3.15
N ALA A 328 -2.77 7.17 3.12
CA ALA A 328 -3.02 5.90 2.44
C ALA A 328 -4.10 5.05 3.14
N THR A 329 -4.94 4.41 2.32
CA THR A 329 -5.93 3.41 2.76
C THR A 329 -5.60 2.00 2.25
N ASP A 330 -4.41 1.79 1.68
CA ASP A 330 -3.95 0.48 1.25
C ASP A 330 -3.18 -0.20 2.38
N SER A 331 -3.72 -1.31 2.90
CA SER A 331 -3.05 -2.09 3.95
C SER A 331 -1.76 -2.77 3.47
N SER A 332 -1.54 -2.88 2.16
CA SER A 332 -0.34 -3.52 1.62
C SER A 332 0.95 -2.85 2.10
N ILE A 333 0.94 -1.54 2.36
CA ILE A 333 2.15 -0.84 2.82
C ILE A 333 2.57 -1.22 4.24
N LEU A 334 1.67 -1.79 5.04
CA LEU A 334 1.97 -2.24 6.40
C LEU A 334 2.90 -3.46 6.43
N VAL A 335 3.03 -4.19 5.31
CA VAL A 335 3.95 -5.33 5.19
C VAL A 335 5.41 -4.86 5.12
N ASN A 336 5.63 -3.59 4.78
CA ASN A 336 6.96 -3.03 4.61
C ASN A 336 7.68 -2.81 5.94
N GLY A 337 7.05 -2.96 7.10
CA GLY A 337 7.78 -2.82 8.36
C GLY A 337 6.93 -2.94 9.63
N LYS A 338 7.57 -3.25 10.75
CA LYS A 338 6.90 -3.39 12.05
C LYS A 338 6.55 -2.07 12.71
N LEU A 339 7.22 -0.99 12.32
CA LEU A 339 6.97 0.38 12.78
C LEU A 339 6.34 1.25 11.68
N VAL A 340 5.73 0.61 10.68
CA VAL A 340 4.96 1.29 9.63
C VAL A 340 3.50 1.37 10.07
N TYR A 341 2.94 2.57 10.04
CA TYR A 341 1.59 2.89 10.47
C TYR A 341 0.77 3.58 9.37
N LEU A 342 -0.55 3.35 9.36
CA LEU A 342 -1.52 4.14 8.59
C LEU A 342 -2.30 5.04 9.53
N ALA A 343 -2.46 6.32 9.16
CA ALA A 343 -3.32 7.22 9.91
C ALA A 343 -4.81 7.01 9.65
N HIS A 344 -5.15 6.36 8.54
CA HIS A 344 -6.50 6.01 8.15
C HIS A 344 -6.74 4.50 8.26
N PRO A 345 -8.00 4.07 8.46
CA PRO A 345 -8.36 2.68 8.27
C PRO A 345 -8.19 2.31 6.79
N SER A 346 -7.60 1.14 6.53
CA SER A 346 -7.52 0.57 5.20
C SER A 346 -8.90 0.27 4.63
N LEU A 347 -8.99 0.09 3.31
CA LEU A 347 -10.22 -0.33 2.64
C LEU A 347 -10.79 -1.62 3.26
N GLN A 348 -9.93 -2.56 3.64
CA GLN A 348 -10.35 -3.79 4.29
C GLN A 348 -10.95 -3.54 5.68
N THR A 349 -10.41 -2.59 6.46
CA THR A 349 -10.97 -2.19 7.76
C THR A 349 -12.30 -1.48 7.59
N GLN A 350 -12.40 -0.54 6.65
CA GLN A 350 -13.65 0.16 6.33
C GLN A 350 -14.76 -0.84 5.98
N VAL A 351 -14.45 -1.81 5.11
CA VAL A 351 -15.38 -2.89 4.74
C VAL A 351 -15.76 -3.76 5.94
N ARG A 352 -14.81 -4.13 6.81
CA ARG A 352 -15.12 -4.90 8.04
C ARG A 352 -16.07 -4.13 8.96
N GLN A 353 -15.85 -2.82 9.13
CA GLN A 353 -16.73 -1.96 9.91
C GLN A 353 -18.14 -1.90 9.30
N ALA A 354 -18.24 -1.78 7.97
CA ALA A 354 -19.52 -1.79 7.24
C ALA A 354 -20.28 -3.13 7.37
N VAL A 355 -19.61 -4.27 7.21
CA VAL A 355 -20.23 -5.59 7.40
C VAL A 355 -20.65 -5.80 8.86
N ARG A 356 -19.84 -5.29 9.81
CA ARG A 356 -20.21 -5.31 11.23
C ARG A 356 -21.49 -4.52 11.47
N LEU A 357 -21.61 -3.30 10.94
CA LEU A 357 -22.84 -2.51 10.99
C LEU A 357 -24.03 -3.31 10.45
N ALA A 358 -23.91 -3.88 9.24
CA ALA A 358 -24.97 -4.70 8.64
C ALA A 358 -25.39 -5.86 9.57
N LYS A 359 -24.43 -6.51 10.24
CA LYS A 359 -24.69 -7.59 11.19
C LYS A 359 -25.35 -7.15 12.50
N THR A 360 -25.12 -5.91 12.95
CA THR A 360 -25.85 -5.37 14.12
C THR A 360 -27.33 -5.15 13.82
N LYS A 361 -27.67 -4.85 12.56
CA LYS A 361 -29.06 -4.64 12.11
C LYS A 361 -29.73 -5.96 11.71
N ASN A 362 -28.99 -6.93 11.19
CA ASN A 362 -29.51 -8.25 10.82
C ASN A 362 -28.48 -9.36 11.04
N ARG A 363 -28.83 -10.43 11.77
CA ARG A 363 -27.90 -11.52 12.10
C ARG A 363 -27.34 -12.25 10.86
N LEU A 364 -28.14 -12.38 9.81
CA LEU A 364 -27.79 -13.06 8.55
C LEU A 364 -28.10 -12.11 7.37
N PRO A 365 -27.29 -11.06 7.16
CA PRO A 365 -27.65 -10.02 6.19
C PRO A 365 -27.65 -10.55 4.76
N LEU A 366 -28.70 -10.22 4.01
CA LEU A 366 -28.77 -10.30 2.55
C LEU A 366 -28.50 -8.91 1.96
N ALA A 367 -27.44 -8.77 1.16
CA ALA A 367 -27.03 -7.50 0.55
C ALA A 367 -27.34 -7.43 -0.94
N ALA A 368 -27.78 -6.28 -1.43
CA ALA A 368 -27.60 -5.88 -2.82
C ALA A 368 -26.44 -4.88 -2.91
N ILE A 369 -25.47 -5.10 -3.80
CA ILE A 369 -24.23 -4.32 -3.87
C ILE A 369 -24.14 -3.63 -5.23
N TYR A 370 -24.05 -2.30 -5.23
CA TYR A 370 -23.82 -1.50 -6.43
C TYR A 370 -22.50 -0.75 -6.35
N TYR A 371 -21.80 -0.66 -7.46
CA TYR A 371 -20.49 0.00 -7.51
C TYR A 371 -20.23 0.74 -8.82
N GLY A 372 -19.40 1.79 -8.78
CA GLY A 372 -19.01 2.56 -9.95
C GLY A 372 -17.86 1.95 -10.76
N HIS A 373 -17.54 2.56 -11.90
CA HIS A 373 -16.59 2.02 -12.88
C HIS A 373 -15.11 1.97 -12.45
N ASN A 374 -14.72 2.68 -11.39
CA ASN A 374 -13.31 2.80 -11.05
C ASN A 374 -12.78 1.60 -10.24
N ALA A 375 -11.45 1.44 -10.21
CA ALA A 375 -10.79 0.33 -9.53
C ALA A 375 -11.02 0.31 -8.01
N LYS A 376 -11.17 1.47 -7.36
CA LYS A 376 -11.42 1.57 -5.91
C LYS A 376 -12.84 1.12 -5.57
N ASP A 377 -13.82 1.56 -6.34
CA ASP A 377 -15.24 1.23 -6.22
C ASP A 377 -15.47 -0.28 -6.32
N SER A 378 -14.97 -0.88 -7.41
CA SER A 378 -15.00 -2.33 -7.61
C SER A 378 -14.25 -3.07 -6.50
N SER A 379 -13.05 -2.62 -6.10
CA SER A 379 -12.29 -3.25 -5.02
C SER A 379 -13.05 -3.27 -3.70
N MET A 380 -13.71 -2.17 -3.31
CA MET A 380 -14.53 -2.13 -2.10
C MET A 380 -15.76 -3.05 -2.20
N ALA A 381 -16.42 -3.09 -3.36
CA ALA A 381 -17.58 -3.96 -3.59
C ALA A 381 -17.25 -5.45 -3.45
N PHE A 382 -16.18 -5.90 -4.10
CA PHE A 382 -15.74 -7.30 -4.00
C PHE A 382 -15.14 -7.64 -2.63
N ALA A 383 -14.48 -6.69 -1.97
CA ALA A 383 -14.05 -6.85 -0.59
C ALA A 383 -15.26 -7.00 0.35
N TYR A 384 -16.30 -6.18 0.19
CA TYR A 384 -17.54 -6.26 0.98
C TYR A 384 -18.26 -7.59 0.77
N ARG A 385 -18.42 -8.02 -0.48
CA ARG A 385 -18.97 -9.34 -0.80
C ARG A 385 -18.21 -10.46 -0.06
N SER A 386 -16.89 -10.43 -0.14
CA SER A 386 -16.03 -11.47 0.46
C SER A 386 -16.14 -11.47 1.98
N GLU A 387 -16.13 -10.28 2.60
CA GLU A 387 -16.28 -10.10 4.04
C GLU A 387 -17.66 -10.53 4.54
N LEU A 388 -18.72 -10.15 3.81
CA LEU A 388 -20.10 -10.48 4.16
C LEU A 388 -20.32 -12.01 4.15
N ILE A 389 -19.88 -12.69 3.08
CA ILE A 389 -19.99 -14.15 2.96
C ILE A 389 -19.21 -14.84 4.09
N ARG A 390 -17.98 -14.37 4.37
CA ARG A 390 -17.16 -14.88 5.48
C ARG A 390 -17.87 -14.72 6.83
N ALA A 391 -18.62 -13.64 7.01
CA ALA A 391 -19.38 -13.36 8.22
C ALA A 391 -20.74 -14.08 8.30
N GLY A 392 -21.07 -14.92 7.31
CA GLY A 392 -22.31 -15.72 7.24
C GLY A 392 -23.48 -15.06 6.52
N GLY A 393 -23.28 -13.88 5.92
CA GLY A 393 -24.27 -13.19 5.10
C GLY A 393 -24.35 -13.73 3.68
N LYS A 394 -25.29 -13.21 2.90
CA LYS A 394 -25.53 -13.57 1.50
C LYS A 394 -25.55 -12.32 0.62
N VAL A 395 -25.18 -12.49 -0.65
CA VAL A 395 -25.29 -11.44 -1.66
C VAL A 395 -26.43 -11.82 -2.60
N LEU A 396 -27.44 -10.95 -2.68
CA LEU A 396 -28.54 -11.05 -3.64
C LEU A 396 -28.02 -10.77 -5.04
N GLU A 397 -27.33 -9.63 -5.20
CA GLU A 397 -26.72 -9.22 -6.44
C GLU A 397 -25.53 -8.30 -6.20
N ILE A 398 -24.62 -8.26 -7.17
CA ILE A 398 -23.50 -7.33 -7.25
C ILE A 398 -23.41 -6.81 -8.68
N LYS A 399 -23.62 -5.50 -8.87
CA LYS A 399 -23.75 -4.91 -10.21
C LYS A 399 -23.00 -3.58 -10.32
N GLU A 400 -22.40 -3.36 -11.47
CA GLU A 400 -21.76 -2.10 -11.84
C GLU A 400 -22.81 -1.11 -12.34
N ILE A 401 -22.69 0.16 -11.94
CA ILE A 401 -23.62 1.24 -12.29
C ILE A 401 -22.87 2.44 -12.88
N ASP A 402 -23.58 3.23 -13.68
CA ASP A 402 -23.11 4.49 -14.26
C ASP A 402 -23.51 5.73 -13.41
N GLY A 403 -24.05 5.50 -12.22
CA GLY A 403 -24.56 6.54 -11.33
C GLY A 403 -25.95 7.08 -11.69
N SER A 404 -26.55 6.63 -12.79
CA SER A 404 -27.89 7.06 -13.22
C SER A 404 -29.01 6.28 -12.52
N ALA A 405 -30.12 6.98 -12.25
CA ALA A 405 -31.31 6.36 -11.68
C ALA A 405 -31.95 5.34 -12.63
N SER A 406 -31.81 5.51 -13.95
CA SER A 406 -32.37 4.59 -14.94
C SER A 406 -31.72 3.21 -14.86
N VAL A 407 -30.37 3.17 -14.89
CA VAL A 407 -29.62 1.91 -14.80
C VAL A 407 -29.83 1.25 -13.44
N LEU A 408 -29.80 2.02 -12.35
CA LEU A 408 -30.12 1.51 -11.01
C LEU A 408 -31.51 0.87 -10.95
N ASN A 409 -32.52 1.53 -11.53
CA ASN A 409 -33.88 1.02 -11.54
C ASN A 409 -34.02 -0.25 -12.39
N GLU A 410 -33.37 -0.34 -13.55
CA GLU A 410 -33.35 -1.55 -14.37
C GLU A 410 -32.67 -2.72 -13.63
N GLN A 411 -31.56 -2.44 -12.95
CA GLN A 411 -30.77 -3.44 -12.27
C GLN A 411 -31.43 -3.96 -10.98
N MET A 412 -32.26 -3.18 -10.29
CA MET A 412 -33.02 -3.59 -9.09
C MET A 412 -34.22 -4.51 -9.38
N SER A 413 -34.07 -5.52 -10.22
CA SER A 413 -35.18 -6.36 -10.69
C SER A 413 -35.69 -7.42 -9.68
N ASN A 414 -34.88 -7.74 -8.65
CA ASN A 414 -35.19 -8.82 -7.70
C ASN A 414 -35.73 -8.35 -6.35
N PHE A 415 -35.85 -7.05 -6.12
CA PHE A 415 -36.14 -6.48 -4.81
C PHE A 415 -37.56 -6.82 -4.31
N GLU A 416 -38.54 -6.90 -5.22
CA GLU A 416 -39.92 -7.22 -4.90
C GLU A 416 -40.09 -8.66 -4.39
N LYS A 417 -39.27 -9.58 -4.90
CA LYS A 417 -39.33 -11.02 -4.58
C LYS A 417 -38.45 -11.37 -3.37
N GLU A 418 -37.19 -10.98 -3.42
CA GLU A 418 -36.14 -11.47 -2.49
C GLU A 418 -35.91 -10.52 -1.30
N LYS A 419 -36.36 -9.26 -1.38
CA LYS A 419 -36.31 -8.23 -0.32
C LYS A 419 -34.97 -8.20 0.45
N PRO A 420 -33.90 -7.61 -0.12
CA PRO A 420 -32.61 -7.52 0.55
C PRO A 420 -32.75 -6.78 1.89
N ASN A 421 -31.90 -7.13 2.86
CA ASN A 421 -31.90 -6.46 4.16
C ASN A 421 -31.20 -5.10 4.12
N HIS A 422 -30.25 -4.95 3.20
CA HIS A 422 -29.52 -3.70 3.01
C HIS A 422 -29.00 -3.57 1.59
N VAL A 423 -28.80 -2.31 1.19
CA VAL A 423 -28.14 -1.93 -0.05
C VAL A 423 -26.78 -1.34 0.29
N VAL A 424 -25.79 -1.67 -0.53
CA VAL A 424 -24.45 -1.11 -0.42
C VAL A 424 -24.10 -0.37 -1.70
N LEU A 425 -23.53 0.83 -1.56
CA LEU A 425 -23.14 1.68 -2.67
C LEU A 425 -21.66 2.09 -2.55
N PHE A 426 -20.83 1.56 -3.45
CA PHE A 426 -19.43 1.94 -3.57
C PHE A 426 -19.22 2.72 -4.87
N SER A 427 -19.46 4.03 -4.84
CA SER A 427 -19.26 4.88 -6.01
C SER A 427 -18.59 6.21 -5.64
N THR A 428 -17.57 6.62 -6.39
CA THR A 428 -17.06 8.00 -6.30
C THR A 428 -17.86 9.01 -7.10
N ASP A 429 -18.89 8.60 -7.86
CA ASP A 429 -19.78 9.54 -8.53
C ASP A 429 -20.80 10.09 -7.52
N SER A 430 -20.70 11.38 -7.23
CA SER A 430 -21.61 12.13 -6.37
C SER A 430 -23.10 12.08 -6.76
N LYS A 431 -23.42 11.64 -7.99
CA LYS A 431 -24.80 11.44 -8.46
C LYS A 431 -25.38 10.09 -8.07
N ALA A 432 -24.54 9.09 -7.82
CA ALA A 432 -24.97 7.72 -7.58
C ALA A 432 -25.83 7.59 -6.31
N GLY A 433 -25.45 8.29 -5.24
CA GLY A 433 -26.19 8.31 -3.97
C GLY A 433 -27.61 8.88 -4.13
N PRO A 434 -27.76 10.12 -4.62
CA PRO A 434 -29.08 10.70 -4.91
C PRO A 434 -29.93 9.85 -5.87
N SER A 435 -29.33 9.29 -6.93
CA SER A 435 -30.02 8.38 -7.85
C SER A 435 -30.55 7.13 -7.14
N LEU A 436 -29.72 6.49 -6.29
CA LEU A 436 -30.12 5.33 -5.51
C LEU A 436 -31.29 5.66 -4.58
N MET A 437 -31.21 6.78 -3.85
CA MET A 437 -32.28 7.22 -2.96
C MET A 437 -33.59 7.46 -3.72
N ASN A 438 -33.54 8.09 -4.90
CA ASN A 438 -34.72 8.33 -5.72
C ASN A 438 -35.37 7.02 -6.19
N VAL A 439 -34.57 6.04 -6.60
CA VAL A 439 -35.09 4.73 -7.04
C VAL A 439 -35.72 3.97 -5.87
N LEU A 440 -35.05 3.93 -4.72
CA LEU A 440 -35.57 3.29 -3.51
C LEU A 440 -36.86 3.98 -3.04
N ALA A 441 -36.94 5.31 -3.09
CA ALA A 441 -38.14 6.06 -2.74
C ALA A 441 -39.31 5.80 -3.69
N GLY A 442 -39.06 5.80 -5.00
CA GLY A 442 -40.07 5.45 -6.01
C GLY A 442 -40.65 4.04 -5.83
N ARG A 443 -39.87 3.13 -5.22
CA ARG A 443 -40.26 1.76 -4.89
C ARG A 443 -40.79 1.57 -3.47
N GLN A 444 -40.97 2.65 -2.70
CA GLN A 444 -41.42 2.63 -1.31
C GLN A 444 -40.47 1.84 -0.38
N LEU A 445 -39.17 1.87 -0.66
CA LEU A 445 -38.11 1.18 0.08
C LEU A 445 -37.27 2.13 0.97
N ASN A 446 -37.82 3.27 1.39
CA ASN A 446 -37.13 4.26 2.25
C ASN A 446 -36.65 3.68 3.59
N GLY A 447 -37.24 2.57 4.03
CA GLY A 447 -36.90 1.86 5.27
C GLY A 447 -35.70 0.92 5.16
N ILE A 448 -35.12 0.70 3.98
CA ILE A 448 -33.99 -0.22 3.80
C ILE A 448 -32.70 0.41 4.32
N LEU A 449 -31.88 -0.38 5.02
CA LEU A 449 -30.54 0.03 5.41
C LEU A 449 -29.70 0.30 4.15
N VAL A 450 -29.10 1.48 4.07
CA VAL A 450 -28.13 1.84 3.03
C VAL A 450 -26.79 2.14 3.66
N ILE A 451 -25.75 1.47 3.16
CA ILE A 451 -24.35 1.74 3.50
C ILE A 451 -23.67 2.23 2.24
N ALA A 452 -23.13 3.45 2.25
CA ALA A 452 -22.50 4.03 1.07
C ALA A 452 -21.15 4.66 1.42
N VAL A 453 -20.26 4.85 0.44
CA VAL A 453 -19.14 5.79 0.64
C VAL A 453 -19.64 7.23 0.55
N ALA A 454 -19.10 8.12 1.37
CA ALA A 454 -19.58 9.51 1.43
C ALA A 454 -19.49 10.25 0.08
N ASN A 455 -18.45 9.97 -0.72
CA ASN A 455 -18.26 10.55 -2.05
C ASN A 455 -19.36 10.19 -3.07
N SER A 456 -20.24 9.23 -2.76
CA SER A 456 -21.45 8.98 -3.55
C SER A 456 -22.47 10.11 -3.45
N PHE A 457 -22.24 11.11 -2.60
CA PHE A 457 -23.12 12.25 -2.38
C PHE A 457 -22.35 13.58 -2.44
N ASP A 458 -22.98 14.61 -3.01
CA ASP A 458 -22.59 16.00 -2.79
C ASP A 458 -23.56 16.64 -1.78
N PHE A 459 -23.21 16.61 -0.49
CA PHE A 459 -24.05 17.14 0.58
C PHE A 459 -24.19 18.66 0.58
N ASN A 460 -23.44 19.39 -0.25
CA ASN A 460 -23.69 20.81 -0.47
C ASN A 460 -24.90 21.04 -1.37
N ARG A 461 -25.28 20.04 -2.18
CA ARG A 461 -26.38 20.11 -3.14
C ARG A 461 -27.57 19.26 -2.76
N VAL A 462 -27.35 18.15 -2.05
CA VAL A 462 -28.38 17.17 -1.75
C VAL A 462 -28.48 16.95 -0.24
N ARG A 463 -29.72 16.95 0.27
CA ARG A 463 -30.03 16.44 1.60
C ARG A 463 -30.71 15.07 1.49
N PRO A 464 -30.28 14.06 2.27
CA PRO A 464 -30.86 12.71 2.25
C PRO A 464 -32.18 12.67 3.04
N THR A 465 -33.11 13.55 2.69
CA THR A 465 -34.40 13.71 3.38
C THR A 465 -35.22 12.42 3.30
N GLY A 466 -35.77 11.96 4.42
CA GLY A 466 -36.60 10.74 4.48
C GLY A 466 -35.85 9.42 4.68
N TYR A 467 -34.51 9.46 4.77
CA TYR A 467 -33.66 8.29 5.04
C TYR A 467 -33.01 8.30 6.44
N GLY A 468 -33.54 9.14 7.33
CA GLY A 468 -33.16 9.24 8.74
C GLY A 468 -32.98 7.89 9.43
N GLY A 469 -31.79 7.65 9.99
CA GLY A 469 -31.47 6.40 10.69
C GLY A 469 -31.26 5.16 9.80
N ASN A 470 -31.48 5.27 8.49
CA ASN A 470 -31.28 4.16 7.53
C ASN A 470 -30.08 4.38 6.60
N LEU A 471 -29.58 5.61 6.48
CA LEU A 471 -28.38 5.91 5.70
C LEU A 471 -27.14 6.00 6.59
N TYR A 472 -26.14 5.18 6.25
CA TYR A 472 -24.82 5.18 6.86
C TYR A 472 -23.74 5.42 5.82
N LEU A 473 -22.75 6.23 6.17
CA LEU A 473 -21.64 6.56 5.28
C LEU A 473 -20.33 6.00 5.80
N ILE A 474 -19.53 5.46 4.90
CA ILE A 474 -18.10 5.27 5.09
C ILE A 474 -17.43 6.60 4.73
N GLU A 475 -16.92 7.29 5.74
CA GLU A 475 -16.24 8.58 5.66
C GLU A 475 -15.03 8.57 6.60
N THR A 476 -13.84 8.68 6.03
CA THR A 476 -12.58 8.71 6.80
C THR A 476 -12.17 10.12 7.20
N ASP A 477 -12.79 11.13 6.58
CA ASP A 477 -12.36 12.52 6.60
C ASP A 477 -13.41 13.41 7.31
N TYR A 478 -14.26 12.81 8.14
CA TYR A 478 -15.33 13.52 8.83
C TYR A 478 -14.81 14.50 9.88
N VAL A 479 -15.30 15.74 9.82
CA VAL A 479 -15.06 16.78 10.82
C VAL A 479 -16.39 17.24 11.41
N ASP A 480 -16.58 17.04 12.72
CA ASP A 480 -17.74 17.62 13.42
C ASP A 480 -17.50 19.12 13.65
N ILE A 481 -17.95 19.94 12.71
CA ILE A 481 -17.85 21.41 12.77
C ILE A 481 -18.57 22.02 13.98
N MET A 482 -19.45 21.28 14.64
CA MET A 482 -20.17 21.75 15.83
C MET A 482 -19.40 21.48 17.12
N LYS A 483 -18.36 20.65 17.09
CA LYS A 483 -17.51 20.35 18.25
C LYS A 483 -16.74 21.61 18.67
N ASP A 484 -16.76 21.93 19.96
CA ASP A 484 -16.19 23.19 20.43
C ASP A 484 -14.67 23.26 20.24
N SER A 485 -13.95 22.15 20.37
CA SER A 485 -12.51 22.11 20.04
C SER A 485 -12.24 22.39 18.56
N VAL A 486 -13.13 21.95 17.65
CA VAL A 486 -13.05 22.24 16.21
C VAL A 486 -13.29 23.72 15.94
N LYS A 487 -14.30 24.34 16.57
CA LYS A 487 -14.56 25.79 16.44
C LYS A 487 -13.39 26.63 16.94
N THR A 488 -12.83 26.28 18.10
CA THR A 488 -11.64 26.94 18.65
C THR A 488 -10.45 26.80 17.69
N PHE A 489 -10.19 25.59 17.20
CA PHE A 489 -9.14 25.37 16.21
C PHE A 489 -9.35 26.17 14.93
N GLN A 490 -10.58 26.24 14.40
CA GLN A 490 -10.88 27.04 13.19
C GLN A 490 -10.52 28.51 13.38
N LYS A 491 -10.86 29.07 14.54
CA LYS A 491 -10.50 30.44 14.90
C LYS A 491 -8.99 30.61 15.01
N ASP A 492 -8.33 29.78 15.81
CA ASP A 492 -6.89 29.87 16.05
C ASP A 492 -6.06 29.64 14.78
N TYR A 493 -6.55 28.76 13.90
CA TYR A 493 -5.96 28.49 12.60
C TYR A 493 -6.10 29.72 11.70
N PHE A 494 -7.31 30.27 11.56
CA PHE A 494 -7.56 31.47 10.76
C PHE A 494 -6.73 32.67 11.23
N ASP A 495 -6.65 32.91 12.54
CA ASP A 495 -5.87 33.99 13.13
C ASP A 495 -4.36 33.86 12.82
N LYS A 496 -3.86 32.63 12.56
CA LYS A 496 -2.46 32.35 12.23
C LYS A 496 -2.17 32.31 10.73
N THR A 497 -3.08 31.77 9.92
CA THR A 497 -2.83 31.50 8.50
C THR A 497 -3.57 32.45 7.56
N ASN A 498 -4.54 33.21 8.06
CA ASN A 498 -5.50 33.99 7.27
C ASN A 498 -6.28 33.13 6.25
N THR A 499 -6.43 31.84 6.50
CA THR A 499 -7.18 30.90 5.66
C THR A 499 -8.04 29.99 6.53
N LEU A 500 -9.16 29.51 5.99
CA LEU A 500 -9.94 28.48 6.68
C LEU A 500 -9.22 27.13 6.58
N PRO A 501 -9.23 26.31 7.65
CA PRO A 501 -8.63 24.98 7.61
C PRO A 501 -9.38 24.06 6.65
N SER A 502 -8.64 23.31 5.84
CA SER A 502 -9.20 22.18 5.09
C SER A 502 -9.16 20.90 5.94
N VAL A 503 -9.77 19.81 5.46
CA VAL A 503 -9.74 18.52 6.16
C VAL A 503 -8.31 18.06 6.48
N TYR A 504 -7.38 18.32 5.58
CA TYR A 504 -5.97 18.00 5.73
C TYR A 504 -5.32 18.80 6.87
N SER A 505 -5.76 20.02 7.15
CA SER A 505 -5.27 20.80 8.30
C SER A 505 -5.65 20.17 9.64
N TYR A 506 -6.87 19.63 9.76
CA TYR A 506 -7.27 18.89 10.96
C TYR A 506 -6.49 17.58 11.10
N GLN A 507 -6.31 16.85 10.00
CA GLN A 507 -5.52 15.62 9.98
C GLN A 507 -4.07 15.89 10.40
N GLY A 508 -3.41 16.89 9.80
CA GLY A 508 -2.03 17.25 10.15
C GLY A 508 -1.87 17.72 11.59
N TYR A 509 -2.87 18.43 12.12
CA TYR A 509 -2.89 18.82 13.52
C TYR A 509 -2.99 17.59 14.45
N ASP A 510 -4.04 16.78 14.30
CA ASP A 510 -4.29 15.66 15.20
C ASP A 510 -3.24 14.56 15.11
N GLN A 511 -2.80 14.22 13.89
CA GLN A 511 -1.80 13.17 13.69
C GLN A 511 -0.46 13.57 14.29
N LEU A 512 0.01 14.81 14.09
CA LEU A 512 1.22 15.27 14.77
C LEU A 512 1.03 15.34 16.28
N LEU A 513 -0.10 15.83 16.76
CA LEU A 513 -0.37 15.92 18.20
C LEU A 513 -0.32 14.53 18.85
N PHE A 514 -0.93 13.51 18.22
CA PHE A 514 -0.91 12.14 18.69
C PHE A 514 0.50 11.54 18.70
N PHE A 515 1.16 11.47 17.54
CA PHE A 515 2.49 10.84 17.46
C PHE A 515 3.55 11.64 18.25
N GLY A 516 3.43 12.97 18.31
CA GLY A 516 4.26 13.85 19.12
C GLY A 516 4.12 13.58 20.63
N ARG A 517 2.88 13.41 21.12
CA ARG A 517 2.63 12.98 22.50
C ARG A 517 3.15 11.57 22.77
N MET A 518 3.01 10.65 21.81
CA MET A 518 3.50 9.28 21.97
C MET A 518 5.04 9.25 22.07
N ILE A 519 5.75 9.92 21.18
CA ILE A 519 7.22 9.95 21.24
C ILE A 519 7.72 10.73 22.46
N GLY A 520 7.06 11.84 22.83
CA GLY A 520 7.38 12.64 24.01
C GLY A 520 7.23 11.87 25.33
N LYS A 521 6.18 11.05 25.45
CA LYS A 521 5.90 10.29 26.67
C LYS A 521 6.67 8.98 26.74
N TYR A 522 6.82 8.26 25.63
CA TYR A 522 7.32 6.89 25.62
C TYR A 522 8.71 6.73 25.01
N ASN A 523 9.27 7.76 24.34
CA ASN A 523 10.56 7.71 23.66
C ASN A 523 10.69 6.47 22.78
N GLU A 524 11.71 5.63 23.00
CA GLU A 524 11.97 4.41 22.21
C GLU A 524 10.85 3.37 22.33
N ARG A 525 10.03 3.46 23.38
CA ARG A 525 8.86 2.60 23.60
C ARG A 525 7.59 3.18 22.99
N MET A 526 7.71 4.10 22.03
CA MET A 526 6.56 4.74 21.36
C MET A 526 5.54 3.73 20.85
N LYS A 527 6.00 2.61 20.28
CA LYS A 527 5.14 1.50 19.84
C LYS A 527 4.20 1.01 20.95
N ASP A 528 4.74 0.79 22.15
CA ASP A 528 3.96 0.32 23.30
C ASP A 528 2.90 1.36 23.67
N GLY A 529 3.24 2.66 23.61
CA GLY A 529 2.31 3.75 23.88
C GLY A 529 1.18 3.84 22.84
N ILE A 530 1.51 3.74 21.56
CA ILE A 530 0.56 3.76 20.44
C ILE A 530 -0.44 2.61 20.58
N GLU A 531 0.04 1.40 20.89
CA GLU A 531 -0.76 0.18 20.93
C GLU A 531 -1.47 -0.04 22.29
N LEU A 532 -1.20 0.82 23.29
CA LEU A 532 -1.66 0.63 24.67
C LEU A 532 -3.19 0.65 24.82
N ARG A 533 -3.84 1.63 24.18
CA ARG A 533 -5.28 1.87 24.32
C ARG A 533 -5.81 2.69 23.14
N LYS A 534 -7.12 2.82 23.08
CA LYS A 534 -7.80 3.80 22.24
C LYS A 534 -7.66 5.21 22.84
N TYR A 535 -7.45 6.21 21.99
CA TYR A 535 -7.29 7.62 22.35
C TYR A 535 -8.33 8.47 21.60
N VAL A 536 -9.36 8.93 22.29
CA VAL A 536 -10.47 9.71 21.69
C VAL A 536 -10.58 11.14 22.21
N ASP A 537 -10.02 11.40 23.39
CA ASP A 537 -10.07 12.70 24.05
C ASP A 537 -8.95 13.61 23.53
N ASP A 538 -9.17 14.93 23.59
CA ASP A 538 -8.18 15.96 23.24
C ASP A 538 -7.71 15.97 21.77
N TYR A 539 -8.52 15.43 20.87
CA TYR A 539 -8.34 15.48 19.41
C TYR A 539 -9.50 16.20 18.73
N LEU A 540 -9.28 16.76 17.55
CA LEU A 540 -10.30 17.43 16.75
C LEU A 540 -11.22 16.41 16.09
N LEU A 541 -10.63 15.40 15.46
CA LEU A 541 -11.26 14.28 14.77
C LEU A 541 -11.70 13.19 15.77
N SER A 542 -12.01 12.00 15.24
CA SER A 542 -12.52 10.85 16.01
C SER A 542 -11.46 10.13 16.87
N GLY A 543 -10.20 10.57 16.82
CA GLY A 543 -9.09 10.03 17.61
C GLY A 543 -8.33 8.89 16.92
N PHE A 544 -7.67 8.06 17.73
CA PHE A 544 -6.70 7.04 17.30
C PHE A 544 -6.91 5.70 18.02
N ASP A 545 -6.95 4.60 17.27
CA ASP A 545 -7.02 3.23 17.82
C ASP A 545 -6.09 2.29 17.05
N TYR A 546 -4.93 2.00 17.64
CA TYR A 546 -3.92 1.07 17.12
C TYR A 546 -3.81 -0.21 17.97
N THR A 547 -4.79 -0.47 18.85
CA THR A 547 -4.72 -1.58 19.82
C THR A 547 -4.71 -2.97 19.18
N LYS A 548 -5.25 -3.09 17.97
CA LYS A 548 -5.39 -4.36 17.24
C LYS A 548 -4.68 -4.38 15.89
N SER A 549 -4.15 -3.24 15.44
CA SER A 549 -3.58 -3.08 14.11
C SER A 549 -2.67 -1.86 14.03
N ARG A 550 -1.79 -1.82 13.01
CA ARG A 550 -0.95 -0.64 12.70
C ARG A 550 -1.64 0.40 11.81
N GLU A 551 -2.92 0.22 11.54
CA GLU A 551 -3.80 1.21 10.93
C GLU A 551 -4.73 1.78 12.00
N ASN A 552 -5.09 3.06 11.86
CA ASN A 552 -6.06 3.68 12.76
C ASN A 552 -7.44 3.04 12.57
N SER A 553 -7.91 2.30 13.57
CA SER A 553 -9.13 1.50 13.49
C SER A 553 -10.37 2.17 14.09
N VAL A 554 -10.30 3.47 14.37
CA VAL A 554 -11.47 4.28 14.73
C VAL A 554 -12.55 4.16 13.64
N SER A 555 -13.81 4.16 14.06
CA SER A 555 -14.97 4.01 13.17
C SER A 555 -14.92 5.06 12.07
N ALA A 556 -14.89 4.59 10.81
CA ALA A 556 -15.12 5.43 9.63
C ALA A 556 -16.60 5.47 9.24
N ILE A 557 -17.50 4.96 10.09
CA ILE A 557 -18.93 4.91 9.79
C ILE A 557 -19.61 6.11 10.43
N LEU A 558 -20.38 6.85 9.64
CA LEU A 558 -21.28 7.90 10.08
C LEU A 558 -22.74 7.44 9.97
N GLU A 559 -23.55 7.89 10.91
CA GLU A 559 -25.00 7.73 10.92
C GLU A 559 -25.66 9.12 10.77
N TYR A 560 -26.73 9.20 10.00
CA TYR A 560 -27.54 10.41 9.93
C TYR A 560 -28.67 10.36 10.96
N ASN A 561 -28.66 11.24 11.95
CA ASN A 561 -29.65 11.30 13.04
C ASN A 561 -30.79 12.30 12.77
N ASP A 562 -31.16 12.49 11.50
CA ASP A 562 -32.12 13.49 10.99
C ASP A 562 -31.70 14.96 11.08
N THR A 563 -30.68 15.29 11.88
CA THR A 563 -30.18 16.66 12.01
C THR A 563 -28.77 16.83 11.48
N ARG A 564 -27.89 15.86 11.79
CA ARG A 564 -26.48 15.88 11.40
C ARG A 564 -25.92 14.47 11.27
N TRP A 565 -24.75 14.40 10.65
CA TRP A 565 -23.90 13.21 10.70
C TRP A 565 -23.31 13.08 12.10
N VAL A 566 -23.26 11.86 12.62
CA VAL A 566 -22.58 11.51 13.87
C VAL A 566 -21.77 10.23 13.68
N PRO A 567 -20.59 10.09 14.30
CA PRO A 567 -19.85 8.84 14.27
C PRO A 567 -20.66 7.68 14.86
N TRP A 568 -20.77 6.58 14.12
CA TRP A 568 -21.41 5.36 14.60
C TRP A 568 -20.48 4.65 15.60
N PRO A 569 -20.97 4.29 16.80
CA PRO A 569 -20.13 3.77 17.87
C PRO A 569 -19.49 2.43 17.51
N ASN A 570 -18.17 2.36 17.75
CA ASN A 570 -17.36 1.15 17.64
C ASN A 570 -17.67 0.15 18.76
#